data_AF-A0A7C9A113-F1
#
_entry.id   AF-A0A7C9A113-F1
#
_cell.length_a   1.000
_cell.length_b   1.000
_cell.length_c   1.000
_cell.angle_alpha   90.00
_cell.angle_beta   90.00
_cell.angle_gamma   90.00
#
_symmetry.space_group_name_H-M   'P 1'
#
loop_
_entity.id
_entity.type
_entity.pdbx_description
1 polymer ?
#
loop_
_entity_poly.entity_id
_entity_poly.type
_entity_poly.pdbx_seq_one_letter_code
_entity_poly.pdbx_strand_id
1 'polypeptide(L)'
;RSLKKSMYINACIHSSVVLLNMMRRFTGRRNLHRPAITRFATSFVTLSFIHKQKNNLKKMVTSKEWNDSKWSKDSQGKKIAAYLLRESYWKSVLCALKLTRPLVKVLRMINGDKKPPIGYIYEAMDKAKGTIASSFGHKEEYYEMTFKYIDRRWECQLHQPLHAAAYFLNPEIYYSNPSIEDCSEVMYGLFNCISRLVPDLETQDKIVAELSSYKSSQGLFGIDMAVRQRKTLAPAEWWRAYGSSTPVLKRFAIRILSLTCSAMGCERNWGIFQQLHTKKRNRIA
;
A
#
# COMPACT_ATOMS: atom_id res chain seq x y z
N ARG A 1 13.34 16.30 -3.85
CA ARG A 1 14.78 16.47 -4.21
C ARG A 1 15.67 15.29 -3.77
N SER A 2 15.54 14.76 -2.54
CA SER A 2 16.29 13.59 -2.03
C SER A 2 16.09 12.32 -2.86
N LEU A 3 14.87 12.07 -3.35
CA LEU A 3 14.58 10.91 -4.21
C LEU A 3 15.43 10.90 -5.48
N LYS A 4 15.46 12.00 -6.25
CA LYS A 4 16.29 12.14 -7.46
C LYS A 4 17.77 11.88 -7.18
N LYS A 5 18.30 12.45 -6.08
CA LYS A 5 19.70 12.21 -5.65
C LYS A 5 19.96 10.74 -5.32
N SER A 6 19.02 10.09 -4.65
CA SER A 6 19.14 8.68 -4.25
C SER A 6 19.08 7.76 -5.46
N MET A 7 18.21 8.05 -6.44
CA MET A 7 18.16 7.31 -7.71
C MET A 7 19.44 7.51 -8.53
N TYR A 8 19.99 8.72 -8.55
CA TYR A 8 21.28 9.00 -9.17
C TYR A 8 22.42 8.18 -8.54
N ILE A 9 22.53 8.20 -7.20
CA ILE A 9 23.53 7.39 -6.47
C ILE A 9 23.39 5.91 -6.84
N ASN A 10 22.16 5.39 -6.81
CA ASN A 10 21.89 3.99 -7.18
C ASN A 10 22.31 3.69 -8.62
N ALA A 11 21.96 4.55 -9.57
CA ALA A 11 22.32 4.37 -10.98
C ALA A 11 23.85 4.34 -11.18
N CYS A 12 24.58 5.30 -10.60
CA CYS A 12 26.05 5.35 -10.71
C CYS A 12 26.73 4.13 -10.07
N ILE A 13 26.26 3.67 -8.92
CA ILE A 13 26.81 2.47 -8.27
C ILE A 13 26.58 1.24 -9.15
N HIS A 14 25.39 1.11 -9.74
CA HIS A 14 25.04 -0.05 -10.56
C HIS A 14 25.60 -0.01 -11.99
N SER A 15 26.01 1.16 -12.50
CA SER A 15 26.65 1.28 -13.81
C SER A 15 28.14 0.92 -13.81
N SER A 16 28.74 0.66 -12.64
CA SER A 16 30.16 0.34 -12.49
C SER A 16 30.35 -0.90 -11.63
N VAL A 17 30.90 -1.97 -12.21
CA VAL A 17 31.18 -3.23 -11.50
C VAL A 17 32.11 -3.01 -10.32
N VAL A 18 33.14 -2.15 -10.48
CA VAL A 18 34.09 -1.82 -9.42
C VAL A 18 33.40 -1.11 -8.26
N LEU A 19 32.54 -0.12 -8.57
CA LEU A 19 31.83 0.66 -7.56
C LEU A 19 30.76 -0.16 -6.84
N LEU A 20 30.08 -1.05 -7.57
CA LEU A 20 29.13 -2.01 -7.03
C LEU A 20 29.80 -2.98 -6.05
N ASN A 21 30.96 -3.53 -6.43
CA ASN A 21 31.70 -4.47 -5.59
C ASN A 21 32.27 -3.78 -4.34
N MET A 22 32.77 -2.55 -4.49
CA MET A 22 33.16 -1.71 -3.36
C MET A 22 31.98 -1.51 -2.41
N MET A 23 30.83 -1.05 -2.90
CA MET A 23 29.62 -0.91 -2.06
C MET A 23 29.25 -2.20 -1.34
N ARG A 24 29.29 -3.34 -2.03
CA ARG A 24 28.99 -4.66 -1.42
C ARG A 24 29.95 -5.06 -0.31
N ARG A 25 31.23 -4.66 -0.35
CA ARG A 25 32.17 -4.87 0.76
C ARG A 25 31.70 -4.15 2.02
N PHE A 26 31.25 -2.91 1.89
CA PHE A 26 30.79 -2.09 3.03
C PHE A 26 29.38 -2.45 3.50
N THR A 27 28.51 -2.95 2.64
CA THR A 27 27.11 -3.27 2.99
C THR A 27 26.88 -4.74 3.39
N GLY A 28 27.93 -5.56 3.44
CA GLY A 28 27.80 -7.01 3.69
C GLY A 28 27.03 -7.71 2.57
N ARG A 29 27.38 -7.40 1.32
CA ARG A 29 26.74 -7.87 0.07
C ARG A 29 25.27 -7.49 -0.12
N ARG A 30 24.75 -6.55 0.68
CA ARG A 30 23.36 -6.06 0.53
C ARG A 30 23.27 -5.05 -0.61
N ASN A 31 22.39 -5.32 -1.58
CA ASN A 31 22.11 -4.38 -2.67
C ASN A 31 21.29 -3.17 -2.17
N LEU A 32 21.43 -2.04 -2.86
CA LEU A 32 20.68 -0.80 -2.58
C LEU A 32 19.29 -0.77 -3.22
N HIS A 33 19.02 -1.67 -4.15
CA HIS A 33 17.73 -1.84 -4.78
C HIS A 33 17.23 -3.28 -4.62
N ARG A 34 15.91 -3.41 -4.57
CA ARG A 34 15.18 -4.66 -4.79
C ARG A 34 13.98 -4.32 -5.68
N PRO A 35 13.68 -5.11 -6.72
CA PRO A 35 12.42 -4.96 -7.44
C PRO A 35 11.27 -4.94 -6.42
N ALA A 36 10.50 -3.85 -6.41
CA ALA A 36 9.27 -3.82 -5.64
C ALA A 36 8.16 -4.52 -6.42
N ILE A 37 7.10 -4.89 -5.72
CA ILE A 37 5.91 -5.50 -6.34
C ILE A 37 5.37 -4.65 -7.50
N THR A 38 5.57 -3.32 -7.45
CA THR A 38 5.25 -2.40 -8.54
C THR A 38 6.46 -1.56 -8.94
N ARG A 39 6.57 -1.26 -10.23
CA ARG A 39 7.55 -0.29 -10.76
C ARG A 39 7.46 1.06 -10.04
N PHE A 40 6.24 1.46 -9.65
CA PHE A 40 5.95 2.72 -8.95
C PHE A 40 6.55 2.78 -7.55
N ALA A 41 6.58 1.68 -6.80
CA ALA A 41 7.13 1.63 -5.45
C ALA A 41 8.66 1.45 -5.43
N THR A 42 9.27 1.07 -6.55
CA THR A 42 10.69 0.70 -6.62
C THR A 42 11.60 1.85 -6.15
N SER A 43 11.33 3.09 -6.57
CA SER A 43 12.12 4.26 -6.17
C SER A 43 12.08 4.51 -4.65
N PHE A 44 10.93 4.30 -4.00
CA PHE A 44 10.77 4.47 -2.56
C PHE A 44 11.37 3.30 -1.76
N VAL A 45 11.31 2.09 -2.30
CA VAL A 45 11.99 0.92 -1.73
C VAL A 45 13.51 1.11 -1.76
N THR A 46 14.05 1.53 -2.91
CA THR A 46 15.48 1.88 -3.06
C THR A 46 15.88 2.99 -2.09
N LEU A 47 15.06 4.05 -1.94
CA LEU A 47 15.30 5.11 -0.95
C LEU A 47 15.40 4.54 0.49
N SER A 48 14.53 3.59 0.85
CA SER A 48 14.53 2.95 2.16
C SER A 48 15.79 2.11 2.40
N PHE A 49 16.26 1.39 1.37
CA PHE A 49 17.52 0.63 1.44
C PHE A 49 18.74 1.52 1.56
N ILE A 50 18.80 2.63 0.80
CA ILE A 50 19.87 3.63 0.92
C ILE A 50 19.91 4.19 2.34
N HIS A 51 18.75 4.53 2.93
CA HIS A 51 18.67 4.99 4.31
C HIS A 51 19.16 3.91 5.31
N LYS A 52 18.79 2.64 5.11
CA LYS A 52 19.25 1.51 5.93
C LYS A 52 20.77 1.34 5.87
N GLN A 53 21.40 1.69 4.75
CA GLN A 53 22.84 1.60 4.54
C GLN A 53 23.58 2.93 4.82
N LYS A 54 22.95 3.94 5.43
CA LYS A 54 23.54 5.27 5.69
C LYS A 54 24.98 5.21 6.17
N ASN A 55 25.22 4.49 7.27
CA ASN A 55 26.54 4.44 7.91
C ASN A 55 27.57 3.70 7.03
N ASN A 56 27.16 2.62 6.37
CA ASN A 56 28.04 1.85 5.49
C ASN A 56 28.42 2.64 4.24
N LEU A 57 27.46 3.35 3.63
CA LEU A 57 27.70 4.21 2.48
C LEU A 57 28.60 5.40 2.81
N LYS A 58 28.47 5.97 4.01
CA LYS A 58 29.40 6.99 4.51
C LYS A 58 30.81 6.43 4.67
N LYS A 59 30.95 5.28 5.36
CA LYS A 59 32.24 4.60 5.53
C LYS A 59 32.90 4.28 4.19
N MET A 60 32.11 3.87 3.19
CA MET A 60 32.60 3.60 1.84
C MET A 60 33.27 4.84 1.23
N VAL A 61 32.58 5.99 1.21
CA VAL A 61 33.10 7.21 0.55
C VAL A 61 34.20 7.93 1.33
N THR A 62 34.47 7.52 2.58
CA THR A 62 35.59 8.03 3.38
C THR A 62 36.72 7.01 3.53
N SER A 63 36.62 5.85 2.87
CA SER A 63 37.61 4.79 2.98
C SER A 63 38.88 5.10 2.18
N LYS A 64 40.00 4.49 2.60
CA LYS A 64 41.23 4.50 1.82
C LYS A 64 41.01 3.96 0.40
N GLU A 65 40.25 2.87 0.29
CA GLU A 65 39.88 2.25 -0.99
C GLU A 65 39.17 3.24 -1.93
N TRP A 66 38.29 4.09 -1.40
CA TRP A 66 37.64 5.15 -2.19
C TRP A 66 38.62 6.23 -2.61
N ASN A 67 39.43 6.71 -1.67
CA ASN A 67 40.40 7.80 -1.90
C ASN A 67 41.45 7.42 -2.95
N ASP A 68 41.93 6.18 -2.90
CA ASP A 68 42.91 5.63 -3.85
C ASP A 68 42.29 5.32 -5.22
N SER A 69 40.95 5.27 -5.32
CA SER A 69 40.25 4.96 -6.57
C SER A 69 40.09 6.18 -7.49
N LYS A 70 39.76 5.93 -8.78
CA LYS A 70 39.41 7.01 -9.72
C LYS A 70 38.19 7.83 -9.28
N TRP A 71 37.30 7.28 -8.45
CA TRP A 71 36.05 7.91 -8.04
C TRP A 71 36.25 9.09 -7.08
N SER A 72 37.39 9.16 -6.39
CA SER A 72 37.74 10.33 -5.58
C SER A 72 38.05 11.56 -6.44
N LYS A 73 38.56 11.33 -7.66
CA LYS A 73 38.95 12.38 -8.62
C LYS A 73 37.85 12.71 -9.62
N ASP A 74 37.09 11.69 -10.01
CA ASP A 74 35.98 11.79 -10.97
C ASP A 74 34.81 12.68 -10.47
N SER A 75 34.18 13.38 -11.40
CA SER A 75 33.08 14.30 -11.12
C SER A 75 31.84 13.60 -10.54
N GLN A 76 31.51 12.37 -10.99
CA GLN A 76 30.36 11.61 -10.50
C GLN A 76 30.63 11.11 -9.08
N GLY A 77 31.82 10.54 -8.85
CA GLY A 77 32.22 10.06 -7.53
C GLY A 77 32.26 11.19 -6.49
N LYS A 78 32.85 12.35 -6.82
CA LYS A 78 32.81 13.56 -5.97
C LYS A 78 31.39 13.98 -5.61
N LYS A 79 30.47 13.94 -6.59
CA LYS A 79 29.06 14.27 -6.39
C LYS A 79 28.34 13.27 -5.46
N ILE A 80 28.63 11.97 -5.60
CA ILE A 80 28.10 10.92 -4.71
C ILE A 80 28.58 11.14 -3.28
N ALA A 81 29.89 11.31 -3.07
CA ALA A 81 30.47 11.57 -1.76
C ALA A 81 29.87 12.83 -1.13
N ALA A 82 29.76 13.92 -1.90
CA ALA A 82 29.13 15.16 -1.45
C ALA A 82 27.67 14.98 -1.02
N TYR A 83 26.89 14.08 -1.65
CA TYR A 83 25.53 13.78 -1.20
C TYR A 83 25.52 12.94 0.06
N LEU A 84 26.31 11.86 0.12
CA LEU A 84 26.32 10.92 1.23
C LEU A 84 26.91 11.51 2.52
N LEU A 85 27.78 12.52 2.42
CA LEU A 85 28.37 13.19 3.59
C LEU A 85 27.51 14.32 4.16
N ARG A 86 26.55 14.87 3.39
CA ARG A 86 25.67 15.97 3.86
C ARG A 86 24.56 15.46 4.79
N GLU A 87 24.49 15.97 6.02
CA GLU A 87 23.39 15.62 6.94
C GLU A 87 22.01 16.07 6.45
N SER A 88 21.93 17.22 5.77
CA SER A 88 20.67 17.70 5.19
C SER A 88 20.08 16.74 4.16
N TYR A 89 20.92 15.98 3.44
CA TYR A 89 20.46 14.91 2.55
C TYR A 89 19.75 13.81 3.34
N TRP A 90 20.35 13.32 4.43
CA TRP A 90 19.77 12.26 5.25
C TRP A 90 18.50 12.69 5.98
N LYS A 91 18.45 13.93 6.51
CA LYS A 91 17.22 14.50 7.07
C LYS A 91 16.08 14.52 6.03
N SER A 92 16.39 14.92 4.80
CA SER A 92 15.42 14.92 3.69
C SER A 92 15.01 13.51 3.23
N VAL A 93 15.92 12.52 3.29
CA VAL A 93 15.60 11.11 3.02
C VAL A 93 14.64 10.58 4.10
N LEU A 94 14.92 10.84 5.37
CA LEU A 94 14.09 10.40 6.48
C LEU A 94 12.67 11.01 6.40
N CYS A 95 12.57 12.30 6.13
CA CYS A 95 11.28 12.98 5.91
C CYS A 95 10.49 12.33 4.76
N ALA A 96 11.12 12.11 3.61
CA ALA A 96 10.47 11.44 2.48
C ALA A 96 10.00 10.02 2.84
N LEU A 97 10.77 9.28 3.65
CA LEU A 97 10.38 7.94 4.10
C LEU A 97 9.23 7.96 5.10
N LYS A 98 9.15 8.94 6.00
CA LYS A 98 8.02 9.12 6.92
C LYS A 98 6.71 9.33 6.14
N LEU A 99 6.74 10.14 5.08
CA LEU A 99 5.59 10.40 4.22
C LEU A 99 5.19 9.18 3.36
N THR A 100 6.16 8.42 2.85
CA THR A 100 5.90 7.45 1.78
C THR A 100 5.81 6.00 2.24
N ARG A 101 6.45 5.62 3.36
CA ARG A 101 6.43 4.24 3.85
C ARG A 101 5.03 3.73 4.18
N PRO A 102 4.14 4.51 4.84
CA PRO A 102 2.77 4.07 5.10
C PRO A 102 2.01 3.79 3.79
N LEU A 103 2.14 4.67 2.80
CA LEU A 103 1.51 4.49 1.48
C LEU A 103 2.05 3.26 0.73
N VAL A 104 3.37 3.02 0.78
CA VAL A 104 3.97 1.80 0.21
C VAL A 104 3.45 0.54 0.90
N LYS A 105 3.13 0.58 2.20
CA LYS A 105 2.51 -0.53 2.92
C LYS A 105 1.09 -0.79 2.40
N VAL A 106 0.28 0.26 2.21
CA VAL A 106 -1.06 0.14 1.60
C VAL A 106 -0.98 -0.45 0.19
N LEU A 107 -0.07 0.06 -0.65
CA LEU A 107 0.15 -0.49 -1.99
C LEU A 107 0.53 -1.97 -1.97
N ARG A 108 1.34 -2.42 -1.00
CA ARG A 108 1.69 -3.84 -0.88
C ARG A 108 0.50 -4.69 -0.45
N MET A 109 -0.36 -4.16 0.41
CA MET A 109 -1.58 -4.85 0.86
C MET A 109 -2.55 -5.06 -0.30
N ILE A 110 -2.84 -4.02 -1.09
CA ILE A 110 -3.75 -4.11 -2.26
C ILE A 110 -3.24 -5.13 -3.28
N ASN A 111 -1.93 -5.25 -3.40
CA ASN A 111 -1.26 -6.13 -4.35
C ASN A 111 -1.02 -7.55 -3.82
N GLY A 112 -1.45 -7.86 -2.60
CA GLY A 112 -1.29 -9.19 -2.03
C GLY A 112 -2.38 -10.12 -2.52
N ASP A 113 -2.01 -11.32 -3.01
CA ASP A 113 -2.95 -12.25 -3.64
C ASP A 113 -3.78 -13.08 -2.63
N LYS A 114 -3.60 -12.86 -1.31
CA LYS A 114 -4.16 -13.74 -0.26
C LYS A 114 -5.56 -13.36 0.25
N LYS A 115 -5.95 -12.09 0.18
CA LYS A 115 -7.26 -11.61 0.67
C LYS A 115 -7.77 -10.50 -0.25
N PRO A 116 -9.06 -10.47 -0.63
CA PRO A 116 -9.64 -9.34 -1.37
C PRO A 116 -9.40 -8.02 -0.61
N PRO A 117 -8.71 -7.04 -1.20
CA PRO A 117 -8.29 -5.84 -0.49
C PRO A 117 -9.43 -4.82 -0.28
N ILE A 118 -10.59 -5.03 -0.90
CA ILE A 118 -11.68 -4.04 -0.94
C ILE A 118 -12.26 -3.72 0.42
N GLY A 119 -12.41 -4.72 1.29
CA GLY A 119 -12.86 -4.51 2.66
C GLY A 119 -11.83 -3.83 3.56
N TYR A 120 -10.59 -3.62 3.11
CA TYR A 120 -9.49 -3.15 3.96
C TYR A 120 -8.86 -1.82 3.49
N ILE A 121 -9.04 -1.44 2.22
CA ILE A 121 -8.33 -0.30 1.62
C ILE A 121 -8.67 1.03 2.29
N TYR A 122 -9.95 1.25 2.62
CA TYR A 122 -10.39 2.48 3.28
C TYR A 122 -9.67 2.67 4.62
N GLU A 123 -9.74 1.66 5.50
CA GLU A 123 -9.05 1.65 6.80
C GLU A 123 -7.53 1.78 6.66
N ALA A 124 -6.94 1.09 5.68
CA ALA A 124 -5.51 1.12 5.46
C ALA A 124 -5.03 2.51 5.03
N MET A 125 -5.86 3.24 4.28
CA MET A 125 -5.56 4.63 3.94
C MET A 125 -5.69 5.57 5.12
N ASP A 126 -6.76 5.44 5.91
CA ASP A 126 -6.93 6.24 7.12
C ASP A 126 -5.75 6.03 8.11
N LYS A 127 -5.41 4.76 8.40
CA LYS A 127 -4.23 4.40 9.21
C LYS A 127 -2.93 4.92 8.61
N ALA A 128 -2.80 4.97 7.29
CA ALA A 128 -1.62 5.53 6.63
C ALA A 128 -1.51 7.04 6.84
N LYS A 129 -2.60 7.80 6.71
CA LYS A 129 -2.65 9.23 7.05
C LYS A 129 -2.33 9.45 8.52
N GLY A 130 -2.96 8.70 9.44
CA GLY A 130 -2.67 8.76 10.87
C GLY A 130 -1.20 8.50 11.19
N THR A 131 -0.60 7.46 10.60
CA THR A 131 0.83 7.14 10.78
C THR A 131 1.73 8.28 10.29
N ILE A 132 1.38 8.92 9.17
CA ILE A 132 2.13 10.08 8.66
C ILE A 132 2.05 11.23 9.68
N ALA A 133 0.83 11.61 10.09
CA ALA A 133 0.62 12.73 11.01
C ALA A 133 1.38 12.53 12.33
N SER A 134 1.25 11.35 12.96
CA SER A 134 1.95 11.04 14.21
C SER A 134 3.48 11.04 14.04
N SER A 135 4.00 10.65 12.87
CA SER A 135 5.46 10.69 12.62
C SER A 135 6.06 12.10 12.59
N PHE A 136 5.22 13.13 12.45
CA PHE A 136 5.56 14.55 12.54
C PHE A 136 5.01 15.23 13.80
N GLY A 137 4.56 14.45 14.80
CA GLY A 137 3.99 15.00 16.04
C GLY A 137 2.74 15.83 15.78
N HIS A 138 1.94 15.44 14.78
CA HIS A 138 0.71 16.12 14.36
C HIS A 138 0.90 17.56 13.84
N LYS A 139 2.13 18.02 13.63
CA LYS A 139 2.43 19.32 13.02
C LYS A 139 2.09 19.33 11.52
N GLU A 140 0.92 19.89 11.19
CA GLU A 140 0.34 19.85 9.83
C GLU A 140 1.27 20.42 8.74
N GLU A 141 2.05 21.45 9.06
CA GLU A 141 3.01 22.10 8.15
C GLU A 141 3.95 21.11 7.40
N TYR A 142 4.20 19.93 7.95
CA TYR A 142 5.08 18.92 7.34
C TYR A 142 4.38 17.96 6.37
N TYR A 143 3.05 17.80 6.45
CA TYR A 143 2.33 16.77 5.70
C TYR A 143 1.05 17.25 5.01
N GLU A 144 0.57 18.46 5.29
CA GLU A 144 -0.65 19.03 4.70
C GLU A 144 -0.65 18.94 3.17
N MET A 145 0.44 19.38 2.52
CA MET A 145 0.58 19.29 1.07
C MET A 145 0.55 17.83 0.58
N THR A 146 1.12 16.91 1.35
CA THR A 146 1.08 15.47 1.01
C THR A 146 -0.35 14.94 1.13
N PHE A 147 -1.11 15.35 2.14
CA PHE A 147 -2.51 14.96 2.30
C PHE A 147 -3.35 15.49 1.16
N LYS A 148 -3.17 16.76 0.74
CA LYS A 148 -3.83 17.30 -0.46
C LYS A 148 -3.60 16.44 -1.71
N TYR A 149 -2.38 15.92 -1.91
CA TYR A 149 -2.12 15.00 -3.02
C TYR A 149 -2.75 13.61 -2.84
N ILE A 150 -2.75 13.09 -1.62
CA ILE A 150 -3.39 11.80 -1.29
C ILE A 150 -4.89 11.92 -1.54
N ASP A 151 -5.54 12.93 -0.96
CA ASP A 151 -6.98 13.13 -0.99
C ASP A 151 -7.45 13.38 -2.42
N ARG A 152 -6.75 14.22 -3.20
CA ARG A 152 -7.05 14.39 -4.63
C ARG A 152 -6.98 13.08 -5.41
N ARG A 153 -6.04 12.18 -5.08
CA ARG A 153 -5.93 10.87 -5.73
C ARG A 153 -6.99 9.88 -5.23
N TRP A 154 -7.30 9.97 -3.94
CA TRP A 154 -8.36 9.21 -3.29
C TRP A 154 -9.69 9.54 -3.97
N GLU A 155 -10.15 10.79 -3.91
CA GLU A 155 -11.43 11.23 -4.48
C GLU A 155 -11.58 10.93 -5.97
N CYS A 156 -10.53 11.13 -6.76
CA CYS A 156 -10.65 10.96 -8.21
C CYS A 156 -10.59 9.50 -8.68
N GLN A 157 -9.97 8.58 -7.92
CA GLN A 157 -9.59 7.26 -8.47
C GLN A 157 -9.86 6.07 -7.54
N LEU A 158 -9.91 6.28 -6.23
CA LEU A 158 -9.89 5.21 -5.23
C LEU A 158 -10.99 5.33 -4.17
N HIS A 159 -11.63 6.49 -4.07
CA HIS A 159 -12.76 6.73 -3.20
C HIS A 159 -14.02 6.59 -4.04
N GLN A 160 -14.66 5.42 -3.93
CA GLN A 160 -15.89 5.11 -4.63
C GLN A 160 -16.86 4.56 -3.59
N PRO A 161 -18.19 4.72 -3.79
CA PRO A 161 -19.21 4.18 -2.88
C PRO A 161 -18.95 2.71 -2.50
N LEU A 162 -18.38 1.95 -3.44
CA LEU A 162 -18.01 0.56 -3.24
C LEU A 162 -16.97 0.32 -2.11
N HIS A 163 -15.96 1.19 -1.99
CA HIS A 163 -14.93 1.06 -0.96
C HIS A 163 -15.47 1.42 0.42
N ALA A 164 -16.33 2.44 0.51
CA ALA A 164 -17.05 2.79 1.72
C ALA A 164 -18.01 1.67 2.17
N ALA A 165 -18.79 1.12 1.24
CA ALA A 165 -19.65 -0.03 1.52
C ALA A 165 -18.86 -1.26 2.00
N ALA A 166 -17.74 -1.58 1.35
CA ALA A 166 -16.88 -2.69 1.74
C ALA A 166 -16.23 -2.47 3.12
N TYR A 167 -15.85 -1.24 3.43
CA TYR A 167 -15.32 -0.84 4.74
C TYR A 167 -16.36 -1.07 5.84
N PHE A 168 -17.59 -0.59 5.63
CA PHE A 168 -18.72 -0.80 6.56
C PHE A 168 -19.04 -2.29 6.77
N LEU A 169 -19.04 -3.07 5.68
CA LEU A 169 -19.42 -4.48 5.72
C LEU A 169 -18.29 -5.40 6.22
N ASN A 170 -17.11 -4.87 6.51
CA ASN A 170 -16.03 -5.68 7.07
C ASN A 170 -16.22 -5.87 8.59
N PRO A 171 -16.50 -7.09 9.07
CA PRO A 171 -16.81 -7.33 10.48
C PRO A 171 -15.59 -7.09 11.40
N GLU A 172 -14.36 -7.28 10.91
CA GLU A 172 -13.17 -6.96 11.68
C GLU A 172 -13.13 -5.48 12.04
N ILE A 173 -13.47 -4.63 11.07
CA ILE A 173 -13.34 -3.19 11.14
C ILE A 173 -14.56 -2.60 11.85
N TYR A 174 -15.75 -2.91 11.35
CA TYR A 174 -17.00 -2.36 11.85
C TYR A 174 -17.18 -2.59 13.36
N TYR A 175 -16.99 -3.83 13.82
CA TYR A 175 -17.13 -4.13 15.25
C TYR A 175 -15.92 -3.69 16.10
N SER A 176 -14.79 -3.35 15.49
CA SER A 176 -13.66 -2.74 16.23
C SER A 176 -13.82 -1.22 16.37
N ASN A 177 -14.64 -0.59 15.52
CA ASN A 177 -14.94 0.82 15.59
C ASN A 177 -16.40 1.13 15.16
N PRO A 178 -17.38 1.07 16.09
CA PRO A 178 -18.77 1.35 15.77
C PRO A 178 -19.05 2.79 15.31
N SER A 179 -18.14 3.76 15.60
CA SER A 179 -18.30 5.16 15.17
C SER A 179 -18.24 5.36 13.65
N ILE A 180 -18.04 4.29 12.88
CA ILE A 180 -18.14 4.29 11.42
C ILE A 180 -19.53 4.73 10.97
N GLU A 181 -20.59 4.46 11.76
CA GLU A 181 -21.95 4.90 11.45
C GLU A 181 -22.13 6.42 11.47
N ASP A 182 -21.35 7.11 12.29
CA ASP A 182 -21.40 8.58 12.40
C ASP A 182 -20.72 9.27 11.21
N CYS A 183 -19.97 8.50 10.41
CA CYS A 183 -19.32 9.01 9.22
C CYS A 183 -20.29 9.09 8.04
N SER A 184 -20.76 10.30 7.75
CA SER A 184 -21.69 10.58 6.64
C SER A 184 -21.17 10.09 5.28
N GLU A 185 -19.87 10.19 5.05
CA GLU A 185 -19.20 9.70 3.85
C GLU A 185 -19.36 8.18 3.67
N VAL A 186 -19.15 7.42 4.74
CA VAL A 186 -19.25 5.95 4.71
C VAL A 186 -20.71 5.52 4.51
N MET A 187 -21.63 6.14 5.24
CA MET A 187 -23.06 5.82 5.13
C MET A 187 -23.61 6.19 3.75
N TYR A 188 -23.26 7.36 3.22
CA TYR A 188 -23.62 7.76 1.86
C TYR A 188 -23.06 6.78 0.82
N GLY A 189 -21.80 6.37 0.99
CA GLY A 189 -21.17 5.37 0.14
C GLY A 189 -21.90 4.02 0.17
N LEU A 190 -22.31 3.55 1.35
CA LEU A 190 -23.09 2.32 1.50
C LEU A 190 -24.43 2.40 0.74
N PHE A 191 -25.23 3.43 0.99
CA PHE A 191 -26.56 3.55 0.36
C PHE A 191 -26.48 3.78 -1.15
N ASN A 192 -25.52 4.58 -1.63
CA ASN A 192 -25.29 4.76 -3.05
C ASN A 192 -24.87 3.43 -3.72
N CYS A 193 -24.06 2.62 -3.04
CA CYS A 193 -23.68 1.30 -3.51
C CYS A 193 -24.89 0.34 -3.60
N ILE A 194 -25.77 0.34 -2.59
CA ILE A 194 -27.02 -0.43 -2.58
C ILE A 194 -27.89 0.00 -3.78
N SER A 195 -28.22 1.30 -3.87
CA SER A 195 -29.07 1.86 -4.92
C SER A 195 -28.55 1.55 -6.33
N ARG A 196 -27.23 1.61 -6.54
CA ARG A 196 -26.62 1.39 -7.85
C ARG A 196 -26.51 -0.08 -8.24
N LEU A 197 -26.34 -1.01 -7.29
CA LEU A 197 -26.09 -2.43 -7.57
C LEU A 197 -27.32 -3.33 -7.44
N VAL A 198 -28.40 -2.81 -6.83
CA VAL A 198 -29.64 -3.52 -6.55
C VAL A 198 -30.80 -2.77 -7.20
N PRO A 199 -31.26 -3.16 -8.40
CA PRO A 199 -32.32 -2.44 -9.10
C PRO A 199 -33.69 -2.51 -8.43
N ASP A 200 -33.97 -3.62 -7.73
CA ASP A 200 -35.26 -3.87 -7.09
C ASP A 200 -35.38 -3.14 -5.74
N LEU A 201 -36.39 -2.27 -5.62
CA LEU A 201 -36.59 -1.41 -4.45
C LEU A 201 -36.93 -2.22 -3.20
N GLU A 202 -37.74 -3.27 -3.32
CA GLU A 202 -38.09 -4.12 -2.17
C GLU A 202 -36.84 -4.83 -1.61
N THR A 203 -35.93 -5.26 -2.48
CA THR A 203 -34.64 -5.81 -2.09
C THR A 203 -33.75 -4.76 -1.43
N GLN A 204 -33.74 -3.50 -1.91
CA GLN A 204 -33.01 -2.42 -1.24
C GLN A 204 -33.52 -2.23 0.20
N ASP A 205 -34.83 -2.11 0.39
CA ASP A 205 -35.45 -1.92 1.70
C ASP A 205 -35.15 -3.10 2.64
N LYS A 206 -35.20 -4.34 2.12
CA LYS A 206 -34.81 -5.54 2.88
C LYS A 206 -33.34 -5.51 3.30
N ILE A 207 -32.42 -5.09 2.43
CA ILE A 207 -31.00 -4.92 2.80
C ILE A 207 -30.89 -3.94 3.96
N VAL A 208 -31.57 -2.80 3.88
CA VAL A 208 -31.53 -1.77 4.92
C VAL A 208 -32.12 -2.27 6.24
N ALA A 209 -33.23 -3.00 6.19
CA ALA A 209 -33.83 -3.61 7.37
C ALA A 209 -32.88 -4.62 8.03
N GLU A 210 -32.27 -5.50 7.24
CA GLU A 210 -31.33 -6.52 7.70
C GLU A 210 -30.00 -5.96 8.25
N LEU A 211 -29.61 -4.72 7.85
CA LEU A 211 -28.43 -4.06 8.42
C LEU A 211 -28.54 -3.91 9.94
N SER A 212 -29.73 -3.70 10.48
CA SER A 212 -29.95 -3.54 11.93
C SER A 212 -29.44 -4.73 12.75
N SER A 213 -29.67 -5.96 12.28
CA SER A 213 -29.22 -7.19 12.93
C SER A 213 -27.69 -7.33 12.87
N TYR A 214 -27.07 -6.95 11.74
CA TYR A 214 -25.62 -6.90 11.64
C TYR A 214 -25.04 -5.87 12.62
N LYS A 215 -25.54 -4.63 12.59
CA LYS A 215 -25.06 -3.55 13.45
C LYS A 215 -25.11 -3.91 14.93
N SER A 216 -26.24 -4.45 15.36
CA SER A 216 -26.50 -4.84 16.74
C SER A 216 -25.85 -6.17 17.14
N SER A 217 -25.07 -6.79 16.25
CA SER A 217 -24.44 -8.10 16.47
C SER A 217 -25.45 -9.19 16.89
N GLN A 218 -26.67 -9.15 16.36
CA GLN A 218 -27.76 -10.04 16.74
C GLN A 218 -27.62 -11.43 16.10
N GLY A 219 -28.23 -12.44 16.74
CA GLY A 219 -28.25 -13.80 16.24
C GLY A 219 -26.85 -14.38 16.05
N LEU A 220 -26.61 -14.99 14.89
CA LEU A 220 -25.33 -15.64 14.57
C LEU A 220 -24.15 -14.66 14.51
N PHE A 221 -24.38 -13.36 14.36
CA PHE A 221 -23.28 -12.38 14.34
C PHE A 221 -22.62 -12.20 15.71
N GLY A 222 -23.36 -12.45 16.79
CA GLY A 222 -22.92 -12.24 18.17
C GLY A 222 -22.42 -13.47 18.90
N ILE A 223 -22.54 -14.67 18.32
CA ILE A 223 -22.04 -15.88 18.97
C ILE A 223 -20.52 -15.81 19.11
N ASP A 224 -19.98 -16.38 20.19
CA ASP A 224 -18.55 -16.29 20.51
C ASP A 224 -17.63 -16.75 19.36
N MET A 225 -18.07 -17.77 18.62
CA MET A 225 -17.33 -18.27 17.47
C MET A 225 -17.23 -17.22 16.35
N ALA A 226 -18.34 -16.54 16.04
CA ALA A 226 -18.38 -15.47 15.05
C ALA A 226 -17.49 -14.30 15.50
N VAL A 227 -17.56 -13.90 16.77
CA VAL A 227 -16.75 -12.82 17.35
C VAL A 227 -15.26 -13.10 17.23
N ARG A 228 -14.80 -14.30 17.64
CA ARG A 228 -13.38 -14.70 17.51
C ARG A 228 -12.92 -14.73 16.05
N GLN A 229 -13.80 -15.13 15.14
CA GLN A 229 -13.46 -15.32 13.74
C GLN A 229 -13.49 -14.04 12.88
N ARG A 230 -13.96 -12.90 13.42
CA ARG A 230 -13.95 -11.61 12.71
C ARG A 230 -12.57 -11.24 12.17
N LYS A 231 -11.52 -11.51 12.94
CA LYS A 231 -10.11 -11.20 12.62
C LYS A 231 -9.39 -12.29 11.84
N THR A 232 -9.88 -13.54 11.91
CA THR A 232 -9.17 -14.69 11.35
C THR A 232 -9.68 -15.04 9.95
N LEU A 233 -10.98 -14.96 9.72
CA LEU A 233 -11.59 -15.21 8.41
C LEU A 233 -11.43 -13.99 7.48
N ALA A 234 -11.48 -14.24 6.17
CA ALA A 234 -11.70 -13.16 5.22
C ALA A 234 -13.15 -12.65 5.34
N PRO A 235 -13.42 -11.36 5.13
CA PRO A 235 -14.75 -10.78 5.35
C PRO A 235 -15.87 -11.52 4.61
N ALA A 236 -15.67 -11.84 3.32
CA ALA A 236 -16.66 -12.59 2.54
C ALA A 236 -16.92 -14.01 3.09
N GLU A 237 -15.88 -14.70 3.60
CA GLU A 237 -16.03 -16.01 4.24
C GLU A 237 -16.78 -15.91 5.57
N TRP A 238 -16.51 -14.87 6.34
CA TRP A 238 -17.23 -14.61 7.59
C TRP A 238 -18.73 -14.39 7.32
N TRP A 239 -19.08 -13.59 6.31
CA TRP A 239 -20.47 -13.42 5.88
C TRP A 239 -21.09 -14.73 5.38
N ARG A 240 -20.33 -15.57 4.69
CA ARG A 240 -20.80 -16.90 4.26
C ARG A 240 -21.18 -17.79 5.44
N ALA A 241 -20.38 -17.77 6.50
CA ALA A 241 -20.57 -18.59 7.70
C ALA A 241 -21.69 -18.07 8.61
N TYR A 242 -21.75 -16.76 8.87
CA TYR A 242 -22.58 -16.20 9.94
C TYR A 242 -23.76 -15.34 9.46
N GLY A 243 -23.85 -15.02 8.18
CA GLY A 243 -24.92 -14.17 7.63
C GLY A 243 -26.25 -14.87 7.34
N SER A 244 -26.50 -16.10 7.79
CA SER A 244 -27.72 -16.84 7.37
C SER A 244 -29.01 -16.21 7.90
N SER A 245 -28.95 -15.49 9.02
CA SER A 245 -30.10 -14.75 9.58
C SER A 245 -30.45 -13.49 8.77
N THR A 246 -29.61 -13.07 7.84
CA THR A 246 -29.82 -11.91 6.96
C THR A 246 -29.48 -12.27 5.51
N PRO A 247 -30.30 -13.12 4.86
CA PRO A 247 -29.96 -13.73 3.58
C PRO A 247 -29.83 -12.72 2.42
N VAL A 248 -30.50 -11.57 2.48
CA VAL A 248 -30.41 -10.55 1.42
C VAL A 248 -29.13 -9.74 1.58
N LEU A 249 -28.86 -9.24 2.80
CA LEU A 249 -27.65 -8.53 3.17
C LEU A 249 -26.42 -9.42 3.01
N LYS A 250 -26.47 -10.69 3.38
CA LYS A 250 -25.40 -11.67 3.16
C LYS A 250 -24.98 -11.73 1.70
N ARG A 251 -25.94 -11.87 0.78
CA ARG A 251 -25.67 -11.93 -0.66
C ARG A 251 -25.04 -10.63 -1.16
N PHE A 252 -25.57 -9.49 -0.70
CA PHE A 252 -24.99 -8.18 -1.01
C PHE A 252 -23.55 -8.06 -0.49
N ALA A 253 -23.31 -8.33 0.79
CA ALA A 253 -22.00 -8.21 1.43
C ALA A 253 -20.95 -9.12 0.79
N ILE A 254 -21.28 -10.38 0.51
CA ILE A 254 -20.38 -11.28 -0.21
C ILE A 254 -20.06 -10.74 -1.60
N ARG A 255 -21.06 -10.21 -2.33
CA ARG A 255 -20.85 -9.60 -3.65
C ARG A 255 -19.88 -8.44 -3.59
N ILE A 256 -20.00 -7.54 -2.61
CA ILE A 256 -19.10 -6.39 -2.43
C ILE A 256 -17.70 -6.84 -2.01
N LEU A 257 -17.60 -7.65 -0.95
CA LEU A 257 -16.33 -8.03 -0.31
C LEU A 257 -15.49 -9.01 -1.11
N SER A 258 -16.08 -9.65 -2.14
CA SER A 258 -15.36 -10.54 -3.06
C SER A 258 -14.73 -9.80 -4.25
N LEU A 259 -14.97 -8.49 -4.40
CA LEU A 259 -14.40 -7.71 -5.50
C LEU A 259 -12.91 -7.40 -5.28
N THR A 260 -12.18 -7.32 -6.40
CA THR A 260 -10.76 -6.97 -6.40
C THR A 260 -10.58 -5.46 -6.61
N CYS A 261 -9.75 -4.80 -5.79
CA CYS A 261 -9.38 -3.38 -5.99
C CYS A 261 -8.16 -3.15 -6.87
N SER A 262 -7.58 -4.20 -7.45
CA SER A 262 -6.35 -4.09 -8.24
C SER A 262 -6.54 -4.67 -9.64
N ALA A 263 -6.23 -3.90 -10.66
CA ALA A 263 -6.04 -4.41 -12.03
C ALA A 263 -4.68 -5.13 -12.19
N MET A 264 -3.79 -5.05 -11.18
CA MET A 264 -2.43 -5.60 -11.22
C MET A 264 -2.38 -7.13 -11.09
N GLY A 265 -3.41 -7.76 -10.53
CA GLY A 265 -3.57 -9.22 -10.61
C GLY A 265 -3.62 -9.69 -12.07
N CYS A 266 -4.29 -8.93 -12.93
CA CYS A 266 -4.26 -9.15 -14.37
C CYS A 266 -2.85 -8.92 -14.93
N GLU A 267 -2.16 -7.81 -14.59
CA GLU A 267 -0.80 -7.51 -15.12
C GLU A 267 0.24 -8.60 -14.80
N ARG A 268 0.19 -9.26 -13.64
CA ARG A 268 1.09 -10.38 -13.31
C ARG A 268 0.80 -11.60 -14.19
N ASN A 269 -0.47 -11.91 -14.42
CA ASN A 269 -0.86 -12.98 -15.34
C ASN A 269 -0.44 -12.63 -16.78
N TRP A 270 -0.63 -11.38 -17.22
CA TRP A 270 -0.14 -10.88 -18.50
C TRP A 270 1.39 -10.93 -18.62
N GLY A 271 2.14 -10.72 -17.53
CA GLY A 271 3.59 -10.86 -17.52
C GLY A 271 4.06 -12.30 -17.75
N ILE A 272 3.37 -13.29 -17.17
CA ILE A 272 3.60 -14.72 -17.44
C ILE A 272 3.20 -15.06 -18.87
N PHE A 273 2.05 -14.58 -19.34
CA PHE A 273 1.62 -14.73 -20.73
C PHE A 273 2.58 -14.06 -21.72
N GLN A 274 3.16 -12.89 -21.41
CA GLN A 274 4.18 -12.25 -22.23
C GLN A 274 5.47 -13.06 -22.27
N GLN A 275 5.85 -13.75 -21.19
CA GLN A 275 6.99 -14.67 -21.21
C GLN A 275 6.71 -15.88 -22.12
N LEU A 276 5.49 -16.41 -22.10
CA LEU A 276 5.02 -17.48 -23.00
C LEU A 276 4.94 -17.02 -24.47
N HIS A 277 4.63 -15.74 -24.71
CA HIS A 277 4.49 -15.13 -26.05
C HIS A 277 5.67 -14.23 -26.46
N THR A 278 6.85 -14.37 -25.83
CA THR A 278 8.03 -13.66 -26.33
C THR A 278 8.32 -14.12 -27.76
N LYS A 279 8.61 -13.16 -28.66
CA LYS A 279 8.89 -13.35 -30.11
C LYS A 279 9.98 -14.37 -30.48
N LYS A 280 10.55 -15.09 -29.50
CA LYS A 280 11.53 -16.16 -29.69
C LYS A 280 10.93 -17.58 -29.69
N ARG A 281 9.63 -17.77 -29.44
CA ARG A 281 8.93 -19.04 -29.69
C ARG A 281 7.58 -18.76 -30.33
N ASN A 282 7.32 -19.45 -31.45
CA ASN A 282 6.13 -19.43 -32.30
C ASN A 282 6.18 -18.48 -33.50
N ARG A 283 7.09 -18.80 -34.43
CA ARG A 283 6.65 -19.04 -35.81
C ARG A 283 6.08 -20.46 -35.80
N ILE A 284 4.76 -20.58 -35.66
CA ILE A 284 4.03 -21.77 -36.08
C ILE A 284 3.09 -21.25 -37.17
N ALA A 285 3.09 -21.97 -38.30
CA ALA A 285 2.57 -21.59 -39.60
C ALA A 285 1.17 -20.94 -39.57
#